data_AF-A0A1G0XAG6-F1
#
_entry.id   AF-A0A1G0XAG6-F1
#
_cell.length_a   1.000
_cell.length_b   1.000
_cell.length_c   1.000
_cell.angle_alpha   90.00
_cell.angle_beta   90.00
_cell.angle_gamma   90.00
#
_symmetry.space_group_name_H-M   'P 1'
#
loop_
_entity.id
_entity.type
_entity.pdbx_description
1 polymer ?
#
loop_
_entity_poly.entity_id
_entity_poly.type
_entity_poly.pdbx_seq_one_letter_code
_entity_poly.pdbx_strand_id
1 'polypeptide(L)'
;MKLVKNAAGRMVPTKINNQKQIPFKGVDKFRPTGSKAKPPIRTCIDFPEDGNKIVKNLKEALKKAGLKDGMTISTHHHLRNGDVLTNLLFDTVKSMGVKNIRWFPSASFPCHEHLIKYLEDGTIHHIEGSMNGPLGKFASEGNMKGIGVLRSHGGRYQAVQDGEVHIDIAVIASPTADPFGNANGMTGKSACGLIGFALADSEYADNVIVVTDNLVPFPCIPWQIQGNNVDYVVKVESLGDPTKIVSGTTEVTKSPDRLLIAEYVADFIEAAGIMKDGFSLQAGAGGTNLAFVLFLKEKMKAKGIKSRFMRGGSTKYLVQMLEEGLTDYILDGQTFDLEGVRSMRENPRHVNTSPFTSYNFHGKGNFASIVDVAVLGATEVDVNFNANVVTHSDGYLLHGIGGWQNCLYSKCTILAIPSFRDRIPVIVDEVTTLVGPGELIDVIVTERGIAINPRRKDLLVAVKNSTLPIKSIHDLKKEIDEICGGAPAKPSVNRKKVVAVVKWVDGSILDSVFQVYPRKNVILQKGGGE
;
A
#
# COMPACT_ATOMS: atom_id res chain seq x y z
N MET A 1 -5.13 -19.65 20.89
CA MET A 1 -4.95 -19.66 19.41
C MET A 1 -3.80 -20.59 19.06
N LYS A 2 -3.96 -21.51 18.11
CA LYS A 2 -2.89 -22.44 17.69
C LYS A 2 -1.99 -21.78 16.66
N LEU A 3 -0.69 -21.68 16.97
CA LEU A 3 0.36 -21.24 16.04
C LEU A 3 1.09 -22.44 15.45
N VAL A 4 1.55 -22.31 14.21
CA VAL A 4 2.38 -23.30 13.50
C VAL A 4 3.55 -22.58 12.84
N LYS A 5 4.67 -23.28 12.66
CA LYS A 5 5.82 -22.78 11.93
C LYS A 5 5.56 -22.90 10.42
N ASN A 6 5.67 -21.81 9.68
CA ASN A 6 5.50 -21.82 8.22
C ASN A 6 6.85 -22.10 7.49
N ALA A 7 6.83 -22.10 6.16
CA ALA A 7 8.03 -22.39 5.35
C ALA A 7 9.16 -21.34 5.51
N ALA A 8 8.83 -20.11 5.92
CA ALA A 8 9.82 -19.08 6.25
C ALA A 8 10.31 -19.16 7.71
N GLY A 9 9.90 -20.19 8.44
CA GLY A 9 10.26 -20.38 9.83
C GLY A 9 9.53 -19.49 10.83
N ARG A 10 8.52 -18.72 10.39
CA ARG A 10 7.74 -17.81 11.23
C ARG A 10 6.56 -18.54 11.90
N MET A 11 6.22 -18.13 13.12
CA MET A 11 5.09 -18.68 13.86
C MET A 11 3.80 -17.94 13.49
N VAL A 12 2.86 -18.65 12.85
CA VAL A 12 1.64 -18.06 12.29
C VAL A 12 0.38 -18.78 12.77
N PRO A 13 -0.75 -18.08 12.95
CA PRO A 13 -2.00 -18.70 13.36
C PRO A 13 -2.63 -19.52 12.24
N THR A 14 -3.32 -20.59 12.62
CA THR A 14 -4.10 -21.43 11.69
C THR A 14 -5.55 -20.97 11.50
N LYS A 15 -5.99 -20.02 12.34
CA LYS A 15 -7.33 -19.44 12.33
C LYS A 15 -7.26 -17.99 12.80
N ILE A 16 -7.89 -17.07 12.08
CA ILE A 16 -7.95 -15.63 12.35
C ILE A 16 -9.39 -15.18 12.20
N ASN A 17 -9.92 -14.40 13.15
CA ASN A 17 -11.28 -13.83 13.09
C ASN A 17 -12.34 -14.89 12.70
N ASN A 18 -12.22 -16.09 13.27
CA ASN A 18 -13.00 -17.29 12.96
C ASN A 18 -12.83 -17.93 11.57
N GLN A 19 -11.98 -17.41 10.71
CA GLN A 19 -11.66 -17.96 9.40
C GLN A 19 -10.40 -18.81 9.42
N LYS A 20 -10.42 -19.98 8.76
CA LYS A 20 -9.25 -20.84 8.58
C LYS A 20 -8.22 -20.13 7.70
N GLN A 21 -6.94 -20.31 8.03
CA GLN A 21 -5.85 -19.68 7.30
C GLN A 21 -4.82 -20.71 6.85
N ILE A 22 -4.12 -20.38 5.77
CA ILE A 22 -3.09 -21.22 5.17
C ILE A 22 -1.72 -20.63 5.53
N PRO A 23 -0.85 -21.34 6.27
CA PRO A 23 0.52 -20.91 6.49
C PRO A 23 1.29 -20.80 5.17
N PHE A 24 2.17 -19.80 5.05
CA PHE A 24 3.04 -19.62 3.89
C PHE A 24 3.85 -20.88 3.57
N LYS A 25 3.84 -21.26 2.29
CA LYS A 25 4.44 -22.51 1.78
C LYS A 25 5.78 -22.28 1.05
N GLY A 26 6.26 -21.04 0.97
CA GLY A 26 7.37 -20.64 0.11
C GLY A 26 6.87 -19.90 -1.14
N VAL A 27 7.76 -19.11 -1.76
CA VAL A 27 7.44 -18.35 -2.97
C VAL A 27 7.00 -19.32 -4.08
N ASP A 28 5.88 -18.99 -4.73
CA ASP A 28 5.25 -19.76 -5.82
C ASP A 28 4.89 -21.21 -5.49
N LYS A 29 4.77 -21.57 -4.20
CA LYS A 29 4.42 -22.94 -3.77
C LYS A 29 2.94 -23.14 -3.49
N PHE A 30 2.20 -22.08 -3.20
CA PHE A 30 0.75 -22.17 -3.04
C PHE A 30 0.06 -21.96 -4.38
N ARG A 31 -0.85 -22.87 -4.73
CA ARG A 31 -1.70 -22.77 -5.92
C ARG A 31 -3.16 -22.84 -5.47
N PRO A 32 -3.94 -21.76 -5.61
CA PRO A 32 -5.36 -21.79 -5.27
C PRO A 32 -6.13 -22.68 -6.24
N THR A 33 -7.26 -23.23 -5.77
CA THR A 33 -8.25 -23.93 -6.59
C THR A 33 -9.64 -23.42 -6.23
N GLY A 34 -10.64 -23.65 -7.08
CA GLY A 34 -12.02 -23.22 -6.84
C GLY A 34 -12.50 -22.17 -7.83
N SER A 35 -13.53 -21.42 -7.42
CA SER A 35 -14.14 -20.35 -8.21
C SER A 35 -14.00 -19.00 -7.51
N LYS A 36 -13.96 -17.92 -8.28
CA LYS A 36 -14.05 -16.56 -7.75
C LYS A 36 -15.41 -16.32 -7.09
N ALA A 37 -15.47 -15.37 -6.16
CA ALA A 37 -16.69 -14.85 -5.57
C ALA A 37 -17.65 -14.37 -6.66
N LYS A 38 -18.95 -14.55 -6.42
CA LYS A 38 -20.03 -14.14 -7.32
C LYS A 38 -20.83 -13.04 -6.61
N PRO A 39 -20.91 -11.81 -7.16
CA PRO A 39 -21.82 -10.82 -6.62
C PRO A 39 -23.28 -11.28 -6.82
N PRO A 40 -24.24 -10.75 -6.05
CA PRO A 40 -25.67 -11.00 -6.26
C PRO A 40 -26.09 -10.63 -7.68
N ILE A 41 -26.97 -11.44 -8.28
CA ILE A 41 -27.64 -11.04 -9.54
C ILE A 41 -28.65 -9.95 -9.20
N ARG A 42 -28.53 -8.80 -9.88
CA ARG A 42 -29.45 -7.66 -9.78
C ARG A 42 -30.23 -7.52 -11.08
N THR A 43 -31.45 -6.99 -10.99
CA THR A 43 -32.28 -6.63 -12.15
C THR A 43 -32.46 -5.12 -12.21
N CYS A 44 -32.38 -4.53 -13.40
CA CYS A 44 -32.60 -3.08 -13.58
C CYS A 44 -34.02 -2.64 -13.22
N ILE A 45 -34.97 -3.58 -13.12
CA ILE A 45 -36.36 -3.32 -12.68
C ILE A 45 -36.41 -2.82 -11.23
N ASP A 46 -35.43 -3.19 -10.40
CA ASP A 46 -35.35 -2.75 -9.00
C ASP A 46 -34.77 -1.33 -8.84
N PHE A 47 -34.40 -0.67 -9.94
CA PHE A 47 -33.77 0.64 -9.95
C PHE A 47 -34.64 1.69 -10.68
N PRO A 48 -34.44 2.99 -10.41
CA PRO A 48 -35.20 4.06 -11.07
C PRO A 48 -35.09 4.01 -12.60
N GLU A 49 -36.23 4.13 -13.28
CA GLU A 49 -36.33 4.07 -14.75
C GLU A 49 -35.53 5.19 -15.44
N ASP A 50 -35.44 6.36 -14.80
CA ASP A 50 -34.65 7.51 -15.25
C ASP A 50 -33.14 7.39 -14.93
N GLY A 51 -32.73 6.28 -14.29
CA GLY A 51 -31.36 6.01 -13.87
C GLY A 51 -30.88 6.86 -12.69
N ASN A 52 -31.74 7.66 -12.04
CA ASN A 52 -31.33 8.55 -10.97
C ASN A 52 -31.28 7.85 -9.61
N LYS A 53 -30.08 7.42 -9.21
CA LYS A 53 -29.82 6.69 -7.96
C LYS A 53 -29.51 7.62 -6.77
N ILE A 54 -29.79 8.91 -6.88
CA ILE A 54 -29.47 9.88 -5.82
C ILE A 54 -30.36 9.66 -4.60
N VAL A 55 -29.74 9.65 -3.42
CA VAL A 55 -30.44 9.64 -2.14
C VAL A 55 -29.98 10.80 -1.25
N LYS A 56 -30.81 11.16 -0.26
CA LYS A 56 -30.67 12.44 0.47
C LYS A 56 -29.33 12.61 1.17
N ASN A 57 -28.82 11.54 1.78
CA ASN A 57 -27.58 11.57 2.57
C ASN A 57 -27.06 10.15 2.82
N LEU A 58 -25.87 10.07 3.41
CA LEU A 58 -25.19 8.82 3.72
C LEU A 58 -26.00 7.91 4.67
N LYS A 59 -26.72 8.49 5.65
CA LYS A 59 -27.57 7.73 6.57
C LYS A 59 -28.71 7.01 5.83
N GLU A 60 -29.35 7.68 4.87
CA GLU A 60 -30.38 7.07 4.04
C GLU A 60 -29.81 5.96 3.15
N ALA A 61 -28.66 6.21 2.52
CA ALA A 61 -27.99 5.21 1.69
C ALA A 61 -27.63 3.94 2.50
N LEU A 62 -27.02 4.09 3.68
CA LEU A 62 -26.69 2.97 4.56
C LEU A 62 -27.92 2.21 5.04
N LYS A 63 -29.01 2.92 5.35
CA LYS A 63 -30.29 2.29 5.72
C LYS A 63 -30.85 1.46 4.56
N LYS A 64 -30.88 2.01 3.35
CA LYS A 64 -31.36 1.33 2.14
C LYS A 64 -30.46 0.15 1.73
N ALA A 65 -29.15 0.25 1.96
CA ALA A 65 -28.20 -0.83 1.80
C ALA A 65 -28.30 -1.93 2.88
N GLY A 66 -29.20 -1.78 3.86
CA GLY A 66 -29.46 -2.81 4.87
C GLY A 66 -28.37 -2.94 5.94
N LEU A 67 -27.69 -1.85 6.28
CA LEU A 67 -26.65 -1.81 7.31
C LEU A 67 -27.13 -2.46 8.63
N LYS A 68 -26.37 -3.43 9.13
CA LYS A 68 -26.62 -4.15 10.39
C LYS A 68 -25.32 -4.53 11.09
N ASP A 69 -25.43 -4.98 12.34
CA ASP A 69 -24.30 -5.42 13.13
C ASP A 69 -23.51 -6.55 12.46
N GLY A 70 -22.19 -6.52 12.61
CA GLY A 70 -21.31 -7.59 12.13
C GLY A 70 -20.96 -7.55 10.63
N MET A 71 -21.47 -6.58 9.88
CA MET A 71 -21.16 -6.41 8.46
C MET A 71 -19.71 -5.95 8.22
N THR A 72 -19.23 -6.19 7.01
CA THR A 72 -17.99 -5.66 6.45
C THR A 72 -18.28 -4.42 5.61
N ILE A 73 -17.69 -3.29 6.00
CA ILE A 73 -17.74 -2.04 5.23
C ILE A 73 -16.38 -1.76 4.63
N SER A 74 -16.31 -1.56 3.31
CA SER A 74 -15.06 -1.24 2.62
C SER A 74 -14.97 0.25 2.24
N THR A 75 -13.73 0.76 2.23
CA THR A 75 -13.40 2.10 1.75
C THR A 75 -12.08 2.08 0.97
N HIS A 76 -11.87 3.10 0.12
CA HIS A 76 -10.61 3.30 -0.58
C HIS A 76 -9.84 4.51 -0.04
N HIS A 77 -8.54 4.62 -0.36
CA HIS A 77 -7.65 5.60 0.27
C HIS A 77 -7.03 6.63 -0.69
N HIS A 78 -7.63 6.88 -1.87
CA HIS A 78 -7.03 7.81 -2.84
C HIS A 78 -6.99 9.26 -2.32
N LEU A 79 -7.86 9.62 -1.37
CA LEU A 79 -7.85 10.93 -0.69
C LEU A 79 -6.77 11.04 0.42
N ARG A 80 -6.18 9.91 0.85
CA ARG A 80 -5.07 9.85 1.82
C ARG A 80 -5.39 10.59 3.13
N ASN A 81 -4.50 11.49 3.57
CA ASN A 81 -4.70 12.31 4.76
C ASN A 81 -5.80 13.37 4.60
N GLY A 82 -6.27 13.57 3.36
CA GLY A 82 -7.42 14.41 3.06
C GLY A 82 -8.76 13.71 3.27
N ASP A 83 -8.80 12.40 3.54
CA ASP A 83 -10.06 11.66 3.69
C ASP A 83 -10.83 12.07 4.95
N VAL A 84 -11.94 12.77 4.75
CA VAL A 84 -12.92 13.10 5.80
C VAL A 84 -14.17 12.21 5.70
N LEU A 85 -14.44 11.63 4.52
CA LEU A 85 -15.61 10.80 4.29
C LEU A 85 -15.61 9.57 5.20
N THR A 86 -14.45 8.91 5.39
CA THR A 86 -14.37 7.73 6.26
C THR A 86 -14.73 8.08 7.72
N ASN A 87 -14.36 9.26 8.20
CA ASN A 87 -14.75 9.72 9.55
C ASN A 87 -16.26 9.94 9.63
N LEU A 88 -16.84 10.65 8.65
CA LEU A 88 -18.29 10.87 8.56
C LEU A 88 -19.07 9.56 8.46
N LEU A 89 -18.55 8.57 7.74
CA LEU A 89 -19.14 7.24 7.62
C LEU A 89 -19.31 6.59 8.98
N PHE A 90 -18.25 6.52 9.80
CA PHE A 90 -18.35 5.86 11.10
C PHE A 90 -19.06 6.70 12.16
N ASP A 91 -19.04 8.03 12.07
CA ASP A 91 -19.95 8.90 12.83
C ASP A 91 -21.41 8.53 12.52
N THR A 92 -21.74 8.30 11.24
CA THR A 92 -23.08 7.93 10.78
C THR A 92 -23.46 6.53 11.28
N VAL A 93 -22.59 5.53 11.09
CA VAL A 93 -22.79 4.14 11.57
C VAL A 93 -23.05 4.14 13.08
N LYS A 94 -22.24 4.87 13.85
CA LYS A 94 -22.43 5.04 15.29
C LYS A 94 -23.80 5.63 15.62
N SER A 95 -24.20 6.70 14.93
CA SER A 95 -25.49 7.37 15.15
C SER A 95 -26.70 6.47 14.86
N MET A 96 -26.51 5.44 14.04
CA MET A 96 -27.51 4.42 13.73
C MET A 96 -27.54 3.29 14.75
N GLY A 97 -26.65 3.30 15.75
CA GLY A 97 -26.58 2.29 16.81
C GLY A 97 -25.95 0.95 16.37
N VAL A 98 -25.35 0.90 15.18
CA VAL A 98 -24.78 -0.32 14.59
C VAL A 98 -23.40 -0.60 15.16
N LYS A 99 -23.10 -1.87 15.43
CA LYS A 99 -21.87 -2.33 16.09
C LYS A 99 -21.19 -3.49 15.37
N ASN A 100 -20.00 -3.82 15.84
CA ASN A 100 -19.21 -4.96 15.41
C ASN A 100 -18.84 -4.93 13.92
N ILE A 101 -18.72 -3.74 13.33
CA ILE A 101 -18.36 -3.61 11.92
C ILE A 101 -16.90 -4.03 11.71
N ARG A 102 -16.67 -4.87 10.72
CA ARG A 102 -15.32 -5.05 10.15
C ARG A 102 -15.07 -3.91 9.19
N TRP A 103 -14.11 -3.04 9.50
CA TRP A 103 -13.67 -2.04 8.54
C TRP A 103 -12.62 -2.64 7.61
N PHE A 104 -12.88 -2.61 6.31
CA PHE A 104 -12.03 -3.18 5.26
C PHE A 104 -11.48 -2.10 4.30
N PRO A 105 -10.64 -1.17 4.80
CA PRO A 105 -10.05 -0.14 3.95
C PRO A 105 -8.97 -0.74 3.04
N SER A 106 -8.74 -0.11 1.89
CA SER A 106 -7.50 -0.37 1.15
C SER A 106 -6.25 0.11 1.89
N ALA A 107 -6.33 1.22 2.64
CA ALA A 107 -5.39 1.63 3.67
C ALA A 107 -6.04 2.67 4.61
N SER A 108 -5.55 2.79 5.85
CA SER A 108 -5.90 3.88 6.75
C SER A 108 -4.75 4.89 6.89
N PHE A 109 -5.08 6.14 7.24
CA PHE A 109 -4.14 7.25 7.36
C PHE A 109 -4.28 7.93 8.72
N PRO A 110 -3.30 8.76 9.14
CA PRO A 110 -3.40 9.55 10.37
C PRO A 110 -4.69 10.36 10.55
N CYS A 111 -5.32 10.84 9.48
CA CYS A 111 -6.63 11.53 9.55
C CYS A 111 -7.76 10.65 10.15
N HIS A 112 -7.58 9.33 10.17
CA HIS A 112 -8.53 8.36 10.74
C HIS A 112 -8.30 8.07 12.23
N GLU A 113 -7.42 8.82 12.91
CA GLU A 113 -7.25 8.72 14.38
C GLU A 113 -8.58 8.88 15.13
N HIS A 114 -9.48 9.72 14.60
CA HIS A 114 -10.85 9.90 15.08
C HIS A 114 -11.64 8.59 15.25
N LEU A 115 -11.28 7.53 14.50
CA LEU A 115 -11.96 6.23 14.57
C LEU A 115 -11.56 5.38 15.78
N ILE A 116 -10.53 5.76 16.55
CA ILE A 116 -10.09 5.02 17.73
C ILE A 116 -11.23 4.85 18.75
N LYS A 117 -12.01 5.92 19.00
CA LYS A 117 -13.20 5.85 19.88
C LYS A 117 -14.22 4.78 19.45
N TYR A 118 -14.30 4.51 18.15
CA TYR A 118 -15.21 3.51 17.58
C TYR A 118 -14.65 2.09 17.63
N LEU A 119 -13.33 1.93 17.68
CA LEU A 119 -12.69 0.66 18.02
C LEU A 119 -12.90 0.33 19.51
N GLU A 120 -12.78 1.34 20.38
CA GLU A 120 -12.95 1.19 21.83
C GLU A 120 -14.41 0.86 22.22
N ASP A 121 -15.38 1.59 21.68
CA ASP A 121 -16.80 1.39 22.01
C ASP A 121 -17.45 0.18 21.29
N GLY A 122 -16.74 -0.43 20.34
CA GLY A 122 -17.16 -1.60 19.59
C GLY A 122 -18.05 -1.34 18.39
N THR A 123 -18.22 -0.08 17.96
CA THR A 123 -18.82 0.25 16.66
C THR A 123 -18.02 -0.42 15.54
N ILE A 124 -16.69 -0.30 15.59
CA ILE A 124 -15.74 -1.04 14.76
C ILE A 124 -15.16 -2.18 15.59
N HIS A 125 -15.26 -3.42 15.10
CA HIS A 125 -14.67 -4.58 15.77
C HIS A 125 -13.16 -4.67 15.53
N HIS A 126 -12.74 -4.50 14.28
CA HIS A 126 -11.35 -4.59 13.85
C HIS A 126 -11.17 -4.02 12.44
N ILE A 127 -9.91 -3.80 12.08
CA ILE A 127 -9.49 -3.33 10.77
C ILE A 127 -8.78 -4.46 10.04
N GLU A 128 -9.19 -4.73 8.81
CA GLU A 128 -8.43 -5.56 7.88
C GLU A 128 -7.99 -4.71 6.69
N GLY A 129 -6.76 -4.21 6.75
CA GLY A 129 -6.19 -3.32 5.75
C GLY A 129 -4.80 -2.84 6.20
N SER A 130 -4.11 -2.09 5.33
CA SER A 130 -2.88 -1.41 5.75
C SER A 130 -3.20 -0.36 6.82
N MET A 131 -2.53 -0.41 7.96
CA MET A 131 -2.73 0.53 9.07
C MET A 131 -1.51 1.41 9.25
N ASN A 132 -1.68 2.73 9.10
CA ASN A 132 -0.62 3.71 9.32
C ASN A 132 -0.82 4.45 10.64
N GLY A 133 0.28 4.85 11.26
CA GLY A 133 0.28 5.82 12.37
C GLY A 133 -0.62 5.40 13.57
N PRO A 134 -1.52 6.28 14.06
CA PRO A 134 -2.28 6.07 15.29
C PRO A 134 -3.06 4.75 15.35
N LEU A 135 -3.71 4.35 14.26
CA LEU A 135 -4.48 3.09 14.22
C LEU A 135 -3.57 1.86 14.27
N GLY A 136 -2.42 1.92 13.62
CA GLY A 136 -1.43 0.86 13.68
C GLY A 136 -0.79 0.74 15.08
N LYS A 137 -0.55 1.87 15.76
CA LYS A 137 -0.14 1.90 17.17
C LYS A 137 -1.19 1.26 18.08
N PHE A 138 -2.44 1.66 17.95
CA PHE A 138 -3.57 1.09 18.72
C PHE A 138 -3.69 -0.43 18.52
N ALA A 139 -3.53 -0.91 17.29
CA ALA A 139 -3.47 -2.33 16.98
C ALA A 139 -2.28 -3.03 17.65
N SER A 140 -1.08 -2.42 17.59
CA SER A 140 0.16 -2.97 18.16
C SER A 140 0.10 -3.16 19.67
N GLU A 141 -0.60 -2.27 20.37
CA GLU A 141 -0.84 -2.35 21.82
C GLU A 141 -1.90 -3.41 22.17
N GLY A 142 -2.56 -3.99 21.18
CA GLY A 142 -3.52 -5.08 21.32
C GLY A 142 -4.91 -4.63 21.77
N ASN A 143 -5.31 -3.41 21.39
CA ASN A 143 -6.57 -2.79 21.80
C ASN A 143 -7.73 -3.07 20.83
N MET A 144 -7.48 -3.65 19.65
CA MET A 144 -8.55 -4.13 18.76
C MET A 144 -9.21 -5.40 19.32
N LYS A 145 -10.53 -5.56 19.11
CA LYS A 145 -11.26 -6.78 19.51
C LYS A 145 -10.89 -7.97 18.64
N GLY A 146 -10.73 -7.73 17.34
CA GLY A 146 -10.24 -8.72 16.36
C GLY A 146 -8.76 -8.55 16.03
N ILE A 147 -8.25 -9.46 15.21
CA ILE A 147 -6.86 -9.45 14.72
C ILE A 147 -6.83 -8.68 13.41
N GLY A 148 -5.86 -7.78 13.26
CA GLY A 148 -5.62 -7.09 12.00
C GLY A 148 -5.09 -8.02 10.92
N VAL A 149 -5.51 -7.84 9.67
CA VAL A 149 -4.98 -8.61 8.54
C VAL A 149 -4.45 -7.66 7.48
N LEU A 150 -3.13 -7.64 7.34
CA LEU A 150 -2.44 -6.79 6.39
C LEU A 150 -2.25 -7.55 5.09
N ARG A 151 -2.63 -6.89 4.00
CA ARG A 151 -2.52 -7.38 2.63
C ARG A 151 -1.85 -6.31 1.79
N SER A 152 -1.08 -6.74 0.80
CA SER A 152 -0.67 -5.87 -0.29
C SER A 152 -1.88 -5.41 -1.12
N HIS A 153 -1.72 -4.42 -1.99
CA HIS A 153 -2.80 -3.97 -2.88
C HIS A 153 -3.35 -5.11 -3.74
N GLY A 154 -2.47 -5.93 -4.33
CA GLY A 154 -2.88 -7.13 -5.06
C GLY A 154 -3.55 -8.17 -4.15
N GLY A 155 -2.99 -8.40 -2.96
CA GLY A 155 -3.55 -9.35 -1.99
C GLY A 155 -4.92 -8.94 -1.48
N ARG A 156 -5.21 -7.64 -1.35
CA ARG A 156 -6.56 -7.14 -1.02
C ARG A 156 -7.55 -7.45 -2.12
N TYR A 157 -7.22 -7.10 -3.36
CA TYR A 157 -8.08 -7.38 -4.52
C TYR A 157 -8.39 -8.88 -4.59
N GLN A 158 -7.35 -9.71 -4.49
CA GLN A 158 -7.46 -11.16 -4.47
C GLN A 158 -8.36 -11.66 -3.34
N ALA A 159 -8.22 -11.14 -2.12
CA ALA A 159 -9.01 -11.62 -0.98
C ALA A 159 -10.52 -11.39 -1.18
N VAL A 160 -10.90 -10.31 -1.86
CA VAL A 160 -12.30 -10.05 -2.26
C VAL A 160 -12.70 -10.97 -3.41
N GLN A 161 -11.90 -10.99 -4.48
CA GLN A 161 -12.13 -11.79 -5.68
C GLN A 161 -12.32 -13.28 -5.36
N ASP A 162 -11.55 -13.82 -4.42
CA ASP A 162 -11.53 -15.24 -4.11
C ASP A 162 -12.50 -15.60 -2.98
N GLY A 163 -13.27 -14.63 -2.46
CA GLY A 163 -14.28 -14.85 -1.42
C GLY A 163 -13.71 -15.08 -0.02
N GLU A 164 -12.42 -14.79 0.23
CA GLU A 164 -11.89 -14.74 1.59
C GLU A 164 -12.55 -13.61 2.40
N VAL A 165 -12.85 -12.50 1.72
CA VAL A 165 -13.49 -11.32 2.27
C VAL A 165 -14.75 -11.01 1.48
N HIS A 166 -15.89 -11.15 2.13
CA HIS A 166 -17.17 -10.66 1.63
C HIS A 166 -17.36 -9.19 2.05
N ILE A 167 -17.76 -8.33 1.12
CA ILE A 167 -18.05 -6.91 1.40
C ILE A 167 -19.56 -6.72 1.36
N ASP A 168 -20.18 -6.41 2.49
CA ASP A 168 -21.63 -6.15 2.54
C ASP A 168 -21.95 -4.77 1.94
N ILE A 169 -21.16 -3.75 2.29
CA ILE A 169 -21.34 -2.37 1.81
C ILE A 169 -19.99 -1.75 1.44
N ALA A 170 -19.87 -1.29 0.20
CA ALA A 170 -18.76 -0.45 -0.24
C ALA A 170 -19.16 1.02 -0.21
N VAL A 171 -18.33 1.87 0.40
CA VAL A 171 -18.50 3.33 0.37
C VAL A 171 -17.34 3.94 -0.40
N ILE A 172 -17.63 4.46 -1.59
CA ILE A 172 -16.63 4.96 -2.54
C ILE A 172 -16.67 6.48 -2.57
N ALA A 173 -15.63 7.12 -2.04
CA ALA A 173 -15.41 8.55 -2.25
C ALA A 173 -15.07 8.81 -3.73
N SER A 174 -15.87 9.61 -4.43
CA SER A 174 -15.65 9.94 -5.83
C SER A 174 -15.68 11.45 -6.02
N PRO A 175 -14.54 12.07 -6.34
CA PRO A 175 -14.49 13.51 -6.61
C PRO A 175 -15.39 13.99 -7.73
N THR A 176 -15.88 13.14 -8.63
CA THR A 176 -16.94 13.49 -9.59
C THR A 176 -17.78 12.26 -9.92
N ALA A 177 -19.09 12.37 -9.78
CA ALA A 177 -20.05 11.33 -10.18
C ALA A 177 -21.30 11.91 -10.82
N ASP A 178 -22.01 11.10 -11.60
CA ASP A 178 -23.34 11.43 -12.14
C ASP A 178 -24.48 10.74 -11.35
N PRO A 179 -25.76 11.07 -11.60
CA PRO A 179 -26.89 10.43 -10.91
C PRO A 179 -27.00 8.92 -11.12
N PHE A 180 -26.43 8.38 -12.20
CA PHE A 180 -26.42 6.95 -12.49
C PHE A 180 -25.36 6.18 -11.69
N GLY A 181 -24.37 6.89 -11.15
CA GLY A 181 -23.27 6.35 -10.36
C GLY A 181 -21.97 6.17 -11.14
N ASN A 182 -21.89 6.64 -12.39
CA ASN A 182 -20.61 6.66 -13.07
C ASN A 182 -19.68 7.64 -12.35
N ALA A 183 -18.46 7.21 -12.07
CA ALA A 183 -17.58 7.91 -11.15
C ALA A 183 -16.11 7.89 -11.58
N ASN A 184 -15.41 8.99 -11.27
CA ASN A 184 -13.96 9.13 -11.36
C ASN A 184 -13.41 10.13 -10.34
N GLY A 185 -12.07 10.26 -10.28
CA GLY A 185 -11.37 11.23 -9.43
C GLY A 185 -10.68 12.37 -10.18
N MET A 186 -11.05 12.63 -11.44
CA MET A 186 -10.28 13.51 -12.35
C MET A 186 -10.61 15.00 -12.21
N THR A 187 -11.81 15.30 -11.73
CA THR A 187 -12.38 16.64 -11.67
C THR A 187 -13.04 16.88 -10.31
N GLY A 188 -13.51 18.10 -10.09
CA GLY A 188 -14.10 18.50 -8.81
C GLY A 188 -13.05 18.98 -7.81
N LYS A 189 -13.52 19.54 -6.69
CA LYS A 189 -12.65 20.15 -5.70
C LYS A 189 -11.80 19.15 -4.92
N SER A 190 -12.24 17.90 -4.79
CA SER A 190 -11.46 16.84 -4.14
C SER A 190 -10.74 15.92 -5.13
N ALA A 191 -10.47 16.38 -6.37
CA ALA A 191 -9.85 15.55 -7.42
C ALA A 191 -8.57 14.87 -6.93
N CYS A 192 -8.51 13.54 -7.10
CA CYS A 192 -7.43 12.68 -6.61
C CYS A 192 -6.82 11.78 -7.70
N GLY A 193 -7.20 12.00 -8.96
CA GLY A 193 -6.75 11.23 -10.10
C GLY A 193 -7.57 9.96 -10.25
N LEU A 194 -6.91 8.80 -10.24
CA LEU A 194 -7.63 7.53 -10.31
C LEU A 194 -8.26 7.11 -8.97
N ILE A 195 -9.35 6.33 -9.04
CA ILE A 195 -9.94 5.62 -7.91
C ILE A 195 -9.87 4.09 -8.03
N GLY A 196 -8.79 3.57 -8.67
CA GLY A 196 -8.64 2.17 -9.05
C GLY A 196 -8.61 1.13 -7.91
N PHE A 197 -8.24 1.50 -6.68
CA PHE A 197 -8.38 0.63 -5.51
C PHE A 197 -9.84 0.27 -5.17
N ALA A 198 -10.82 1.09 -5.59
CA ALA A 198 -12.24 0.84 -5.38
C ALA A 198 -12.84 -0.12 -6.42
N LEU A 199 -12.07 -0.61 -7.40
CA LEU A 199 -12.58 -1.50 -8.43
C LEU A 199 -13.18 -2.78 -7.85
N ALA A 200 -12.42 -3.49 -7.00
CA ALA A 200 -12.93 -4.71 -6.33
C ALA A 200 -14.15 -4.41 -5.47
N ASP A 201 -14.15 -3.28 -4.78
CA ASP A 201 -15.26 -2.82 -3.94
C ASP A 201 -16.53 -2.65 -4.78
N SER A 202 -16.41 -2.05 -5.98
CA SER A 202 -17.54 -1.88 -6.89
C SER A 202 -18.01 -3.18 -7.53
N GLU A 203 -17.10 -4.10 -7.85
CA GLU A 203 -17.44 -5.32 -8.60
C GLU A 203 -18.02 -6.43 -7.72
N TYR A 204 -17.66 -6.46 -6.43
CA TYR A 204 -17.93 -7.62 -5.56
C TYR A 204 -18.74 -7.30 -4.29
N ALA A 205 -18.96 -6.03 -3.93
CA ALA A 205 -19.79 -5.72 -2.77
C ALA A 205 -21.27 -6.00 -3.05
N ASP A 206 -22.03 -6.38 -2.02
CA ASP A 206 -23.47 -6.58 -2.17
C ASP A 206 -24.20 -5.27 -2.47
N ASN A 207 -23.76 -4.17 -1.86
CA ASN A 207 -24.25 -2.82 -2.10
C ASN A 207 -23.10 -1.82 -2.22
N VAL A 208 -23.20 -0.90 -3.17
CA VAL A 208 -22.18 0.12 -3.45
C VAL A 208 -22.82 1.50 -3.37
N ILE A 209 -22.22 2.35 -2.53
CA ILE A 209 -22.61 3.74 -2.34
C ILE A 209 -21.47 4.62 -2.87
N VAL A 210 -21.74 5.38 -3.92
CA VAL A 210 -20.85 6.44 -4.38
C VAL A 210 -21.18 7.73 -3.65
N VAL A 211 -20.18 8.35 -3.04
CA VAL A 211 -20.32 9.63 -2.35
C VAL A 211 -19.48 10.67 -3.09
N THR A 212 -20.10 11.77 -3.52
CA THR A 212 -19.44 12.81 -4.32
C THR A 212 -19.69 14.20 -3.78
N ASP A 213 -18.71 15.09 -3.94
CA ASP A 213 -18.84 16.52 -3.69
C ASP A 213 -18.89 17.37 -4.98
N ASN A 214 -18.90 16.71 -6.14
CA ASN A 214 -19.08 17.31 -7.45
C ASN A 214 -20.00 16.43 -8.31
N LEU A 215 -21.30 16.48 -8.00
CA LEU A 215 -22.32 15.82 -8.81
C LEU A 215 -22.48 16.55 -10.15
N VAL A 216 -22.29 15.85 -11.26
CA VAL A 216 -22.41 16.38 -12.63
C VAL A 216 -23.58 15.74 -13.38
N PRO A 217 -24.11 16.36 -14.45
CA PRO A 217 -25.08 15.70 -15.32
C PRO A 217 -24.51 14.42 -15.96
N PHE A 218 -25.39 13.47 -16.27
CA PHE A 218 -25.00 12.28 -17.02
C PHE A 218 -24.56 12.64 -18.45
N PRO A 219 -23.50 12.02 -19.01
CA PRO A 219 -22.62 11.04 -18.38
C PRO A 219 -21.37 11.66 -17.72
N CYS A 220 -20.96 11.15 -16.56
CA CYS A 220 -19.64 11.42 -15.98
C CYS A 220 -18.58 10.53 -16.67
N ILE A 221 -17.62 11.12 -17.39
CA ILE A 221 -16.58 10.41 -18.17
C ILE A 221 -15.19 10.87 -17.71
N PRO A 222 -14.18 9.97 -17.62
CA PRO A 222 -14.22 8.53 -17.89
C PRO A 222 -14.85 7.71 -16.76
N TRP A 223 -15.29 6.48 -17.07
CA TRP A 223 -15.83 5.52 -16.10
C TRP A 223 -14.71 4.75 -15.42
N GLN A 224 -14.18 5.28 -14.32
CA GLN A 224 -13.27 4.51 -13.47
C GLN A 224 -14.05 3.52 -12.59
N ILE A 225 -15.25 3.93 -12.15
CA ILE A 225 -16.30 3.07 -11.61
C ILE A 225 -17.54 3.21 -12.52
N GLN A 226 -18.12 2.07 -12.89
CA GLN A 226 -19.31 2.03 -13.75
C GLN A 226 -20.57 2.13 -12.91
N GLY A 227 -21.56 2.93 -13.33
CA GLY A 227 -22.82 3.10 -12.60
C GLY A 227 -23.64 1.80 -12.45
N ASN A 228 -23.41 0.79 -13.30
CA ASN A 228 -24.00 -0.54 -13.14
C ASN A 228 -23.57 -1.27 -11.87
N ASN A 229 -22.43 -0.89 -11.31
CA ASN A 229 -21.93 -1.42 -10.06
C ASN A 229 -22.48 -0.65 -8.85
N VAL A 230 -23.25 0.43 -9.05
CA VAL A 230 -23.61 1.39 -7.99
C VAL A 230 -25.09 1.29 -7.67
N ASP A 231 -25.42 1.21 -6.38
CA ASP A 231 -26.81 1.18 -5.90
C ASP A 231 -27.32 2.58 -5.53
N TYR A 232 -26.47 3.39 -4.91
CA TYR A 232 -26.85 4.73 -4.43
C TYR A 232 -25.77 5.78 -4.69
N VAL A 233 -26.21 6.99 -5.03
CA VAL A 233 -25.36 8.18 -5.15
C VAL A 233 -25.71 9.18 -4.05
N VAL A 234 -24.71 9.68 -3.33
CA VAL A 234 -24.88 10.66 -2.27
C VAL A 234 -24.05 11.89 -2.58
N LYS A 235 -24.71 13.05 -2.67
CA LYS A 235 -24.02 14.34 -2.72
C LYS A 235 -23.68 14.80 -1.30
N VAL A 236 -22.42 15.15 -1.06
CA VAL A 236 -21.96 15.77 0.18
C VAL A 236 -21.35 17.14 -0.12
N GLU A 237 -21.14 17.92 0.94
CA GLU A 237 -20.46 19.19 0.79
C GLU A 237 -18.98 18.99 0.46
N SER A 238 -18.26 18.08 1.11
CA SER A 238 -16.83 17.86 0.86
C SER A 238 -16.46 16.41 1.12
N LEU A 239 -15.56 15.87 0.30
CA LEU A 239 -14.89 14.60 0.58
C LEU A 239 -13.64 14.79 1.46
N GLY A 240 -13.19 16.04 1.60
CA GLY A 240 -12.09 16.47 2.44
C GLY A 240 -11.10 17.36 1.69
N ASP A 241 -9.81 17.27 2.01
CA ASP A 241 -8.81 18.25 1.57
C ASP A 241 -7.90 17.69 0.44
N PRO A 242 -8.05 18.14 -0.81
CA PRO A 242 -7.22 17.68 -1.94
C PRO A 242 -5.74 18.05 -1.76
N THR A 243 -5.42 19.10 -1.01
CA THR A 243 -4.02 19.53 -0.83
C THR A 243 -3.24 18.51 0.02
N LYS A 244 -3.94 17.71 0.82
CA LYS A 244 -3.40 16.60 1.63
C LYS A 244 -3.28 15.27 0.87
N ILE A 245 -3.53 15.27 -0.44
CA ILE A 245 -3.12 14.16 -1.30
C ILE A 245 -1.59 14.07 -1.26
N VAL A 246 -0.86 15.19 -1.33
CA VAL A 246 0.59 15.20 -1.15
C VAL A 246 0.91 14.85 0.31
N SER A 247 1.78 13.86 0.53
CA SER A 247 2.30 13.54 1.87
C SER A 247 3.73 14.07 2.01
N GLY A 248 4.22 14.35 3.22
CA GLY A 248 5.62 14.78 3.39
C GLY A 248 6.66 13.80 2.82
N THR A 249 6.28 12.53 2.62
CA THR A 249 7.12 11.52 1.95
C THR A 249 7.22 11.69 0.44
N THR A 250 6.30 12.43 -0.19
CA THR A 250 6.24 12.62 -1.66
C THR A 250 6.97 13.86 -2.14
N GLU A 251 7.87 14.39 -1.31
CA GLU A 251 8.80 15.44 -1.69
C GLU A 251 10.19 14.85 -1.94
N VAL A 252 10.93 15.45 -2.87
CA VAL A 252 12.33 15.07 -3.12
C VAL A 252 13.14 15.38 -1.87
N THR A 253 13.94 14.40 -1.45
CA THR A 253 14.81 14.54 -0.29
C THR A 253 15.86 15.63 -0.49
N LYS A 254 16.16 16.38 0.57
CA LYS A 254 17.31 17.31 0.63
C LYS A 254 18.50 16.74 1.41
N SER A 255 18.36 15.55 1.99
CA SER A 255 19.44 14.88 2.72
C SER A 255 20.53 14.41 1.74
N PRO A 256 21.80 14.80 1.94
CA PRO A 256 22.91 14.37 1.09
C PRO A 256 23.03 12.85 1.00
N ASP A 257 22.93 12.12 2.12
CA ASP A 257 23.00 10.67 2.15
C ASP A 257 21.91 10.03 1.28
N ARG A 258 20.69 10.55 1.34
CA ARG A 258 19.58 10.04 0.52
C ARG A 258 19.72 10.41 -0.95
N LEU A 259 20.35 11.53 -1.28
CA LEU A 259 20.69 11.88 -2.66
C LEU A 259 21.78 10.95 -3.21
N LEU A 260 22.79 10.63 -2.40
CA LEU A 260 23.84 9.67 -2.76
C LEU A 260 23.26 8.28 -3.02
N ILE A 261 22.33 7.82 -2.18
CA ILE A 261 21.59 6.56 -2.43
C ILE A 261 20.88 6.62 -3.78
N ALA A 262 20.17 7.72 -4.06
CA ALA A 262 19.43 7.89 -5.30
C ALA A 262 20.34 7.87 -6.55
N GLU A 263 21.51 8.51 -6.45
CA GLU A 263 22.56 8.50 -7.47
C GLU A 263 23.11 7.08 -7.69
N TYR A 264 23.50 6.38 -6.62
CA TYR A 264 23.97 4.99 -6.69
C TYR A 264 22.95 4.04 -7.32
N VAL A 265 21.65 4.22 -7.05
CA VAL A 265 20.60 3.42 -7.71
C VAL A 265 20.59 3.69 -9.22
N ALA A 266 20.67 4.95 -9.64
CA ALA A 266 20.68 5.32 -11.06
C ALA A 266 21.94 4.81 -11.78
N ASP A 267 23.11 4.96 -11.15
CA ASP A 267 24.38 4.43 -11.66
C ASP A 267 24.36 2.90 -11.76
N PHE A 268 23.81 2.22 -10.75
CA PHE A 268 23.69 0.78 -10.75
C PHE A 268 22.80 0.29 -11.90
N ILE A 269 21.63 0.91 -12.10
CA ILE A 269 20.70 0.53 -13.19
C ILE A 269 21.36 0.71 -14.56
N GLU A 270 22.17 1.76 -14.72
CA GLU A 270 22.96 2.00 -15.93
C GLU A 270 24.07 0.94 -16.09
N ALA A 271 24.90 0.74 -15.07
CA ALA A 271 26.03 -0.19 -15.09
C ALA A 271 25.60 -1.65 -15.25
N ALA A 272 24.43 -2.01 -14.70
CA ALA A 272 23.83 -3.33 -14.84
C ALA A 272 23.21 -3.57 -16.23
N GLY A 273 23.17 -2.56 -17.11
CA GLY A 273 22.58 -2.68 -18.45
C GLY A 273 21.04 -2.79 -18.45
N ILE A 274 20.38 -2.38 -17.35
CA ILE A 274 18.93 -2.39 -17.22
C ILE A 274 18.32 -1.20 -17.99
N MET A 275 18.94 -0.02 -17.91
CA MET A 275 18.54 1.15 -18.69
C MET A 275 18.93 0.95 -20.16
N LYS A 276 17.98 0.39 -20.93
CA LYS A 276 18.05 0.19 -22.39
C LYS A 276 16.75 0.65 -23.02
N ASP A 277 16.75 0.91 -24.32
CA ASP A 277 15.55 1.38 -25.00
C ASP A 277 14.37 0.42 -24.80
N GLY A 278 13.20 0.97 -24.48
CA GLY A 278 11.99 0.23 -24.18
C GLY A 278 11.95 -0.43 -22.79
N PHE A 279 12.91 -0.17 -21.89
CA PHE A 279 12.82 -0.69 -20.52
C PHE A 279 11.62 -0.12 -19.74
N SER A 280 11.30 -0.73 -18.62
CA SER A 280 10.21 -0.32 -17.74
C SER A 280 10.68 -0.19 -16.30
N LEU A 281 10.09 0.76 -15.56
CA LEU A 281 10.43 0.94 -14.16
C LEU A 281 9.23 1.21 -13.29
N GLN A 282 9.41 0.91 -12.01
CA GLN A 282 8.53 1.33 -10.95
C GLN A 282 9.31 1.93 -9.78
N ALA A 283 8.97 3.16 -9.39
CA ALA A 283 9.55 3.81 -8.23
C ALA A 283 8.51 3.95 -7.11
N GLY A 284 8.93 3.73 -5.86
CA GLY A 284 8.11 4.07 -4.71
C GLY A 284 7.94 5.59 -4.54
N ALA A 285 6.97 5.99 -3.72
CA ALA A 285 6.60 7.40 -3.52
C ALA A 285 7.41 8.13 -2.43
N GLY A 286 8.53 7.56 -1.97
CA GLY A 286 9.38 8.15 -0.93
C GLY A 286 10.45 9.08 -1.50
N GLY A 287 10.89 10.08 -0.73
CA GLY A 287 11.78 11.13 -1.21
C GLY A 287 13.12 10.67 -1.83
N THR A 288 13.70 9.55 -1.37
CA THR A 288 14.88 8.93 -2.01
C THR A 288 14.54 8.38 -3.39
N ASN A 289 13.41 7.69 -3.53
CA ASN A 289 12.98 7.10 -4.79
C ASN A 289 12.55 8.17 -5.81
N LEU A 290 11.98 9.28 -5.33
CA LEU A 290 11.68 10.46 -6.15
C LEU A 290 12.96 11.14 -6.64
N ALA A 291 13.99 11.25 -5.80
CA ALA A 291 15.30 11.75 -6.22
C ALA A 291 15.94 10.84 -7.28
N PHE A 292 15.82 9.52 -7.12
CA PHE A 292 16.34 8.54 -8.08
C PHE A 292 15.77 8.77 -9.49
N VAL A 293 14.46 9.05 -9.60
CA VAL A 293 13.81 9.33 -10.90
C VAL A 293 14.47 10.53 -11.60
N LEU A 294 14.91 11.54 -10.86
CA LEU A 294 15.60 12.71 -11.42
C LEU A 294 17.01 12.36 -11.93
N PHE A 295 17.79 11.56 -11.19
CA PHE A 295 19.10 11.10 -11.67
C PHE A 295 18.96 10.20 -12.91
N LEU A 296 17.96 9.31 -12.90
CA LEU A 296 17.67 8.45 -14.04
C LEU A 296 17.30 9.27 -15.28
N LYS A 297 16.48 10.32 -15.11
CA LYS A 297 16.07 11.24 -16.18
C LYS A 297 17.27 11.82 -16.92
N GLU A 298 18.27 12.32 -16.21
CA GLU A 298 19.46 12.92 -16.83
C GLU A 298 20.30 11.88 -17.58
N LYS A 299 20.45 10.67 -17.02
CA LYS A 299 21.14 9.56 -17.71
C LYS A 299 20.42 9.10 -18.96
N MET A 300 19.09 9.00 -18.91
CA MET A 300 18.26 8.66 -20.07
C MET A 300 18.44 9.68 -21.20
N LYS A 301 18.42 10.97 -20.87
CA LYS A 301 18.69 12.05 -21.84
C LYS A 301 20.08 11.94 -22.46
N ALA A 302 21.10 11.80 -21.62
CA ALA A 302 22.49 11.73 -22.08
C ALA A 302 22.75 10.56 -23.05
N LYS A 303 22.03 9.45 -22.90
CA LYS A 303 22.15 8.27 -23.77
C LYS A 303 21.09 8.16 -24.86
N GLY A 304 20.13 9.08 -24.92
CA GLY A 304 19.00 8.99 -25.85
C GLY A 304 18.15 7.73 -25.63
N ILE A 305 17.99 7.28 -24.38
CA ILE A 305 17.23 6.07 -24.03
C ILE A 305 15.84 6.46 -23.56
N LYS A 306 14.82 5.74 -24.06
CA LYS A 306 13.42 5.92 -23.68
C LYS A 306 12.89 4.67 -22.97
N SER A 307 12.09 4.86 -21.92
CA SER A 307 11.36 3.75 -21.30
C SER A 307 10.06 3.46 -22.04
N ARG A 308 9.66 2.20 -22.12
CA ARG A 308 8.34 1.82 -22.65
C ARG A 308 7.21 2.24 -21.72
N PHE A 309 7.38 2.06 -20.41
CA PHE A 309 6.41 2.57 -19.45
C PHE A 309 7.04 2.80 -18.09
N MET A 310 6.49 3.77 -17.37
CA MET A 310 6.76 4.00 -15.96
C MET A 310 5.51 3.68 -15.16
N ARG A 311 5.68 3.00 -14.05
CA ARG A 311 4.61 2.55 -13.19
C ARG A 311 4.82 3.03 -11.77
N GLY A 312 3.74 3.11 -11.01
CA GLY A 312 3.78 3.46 -9.60
C GLY A 312 2.64 4.40 -9.34
N GLY A 313 2.84 5.32 -8.42
CA GLY A 313 1.95 6.47 -8.38
C GLY A 313 2.56 7.69 -9.02
N SER A 314 1.79 8.35 -9.87
CA SER A 314 2.29 9.49 -10.62
C SER A 314 2.63 10.67 -9.72
N THR A 315 3.68 11.39 -10.10
CA THR A 315 4.08 12.68 -9.53
C THR A 315 4.41 13.61 -10.69
N LYS A 316 4.58 14.90 -10.41
CA LYS A 316 5.05 15.91 -11.36
C LYS A 316 6.32 15.48 -12.11
N TYR A 317 7.20 14.70 -11.49
CA TYR A 317 8.43 14.24 -12.13
C TYR A 317 8.16 13.20 -13.21
N LEU A 318 7.26 12.24 -12.96
CA LEU A 318 6.86 11.28 -13.98
C LEU A 318 6.08 11.96 -15.12
N VAL A 319 5.24 12.95 -14.79
CA VAL A 319 4.55 13.77 -15.79
C VAL A 319 5.55 14.48 -16.70
N GLN A 320 6.55 15.16 -16.13
CA GLN A 320 7.61 15.81 -16.91
C GLN A 320 8.34 14.81 -17.81
N MET A 321 8.67 13.61 -17.33
CA MET A 321 9.32 12.59 -18.17
C MET A 321 8.42 12.12 -19.32
N LEU A 322 7.10 12.02 -19.11
CA LEU A 322 6.15 11.69 -20.18
C LEU A 322 6.06 12.82 -21.22
N GLU A 323 5.96 14.07 -20.77
CA GLU A 323 5.84 15.24 -21.63
C GLU A 323 7.13 15.54 -22.41
N GLU A 324 8.29 15.28 -21.82
CA GLU A 324 9.61 15.33 -22.48
C GLU A 324 9.89 14.12 -23.38
N GLY A 325 8.98 13.15 -23.45
CA GLY A 325 9.11 11.98 -24.33
C GLY A 325 10.12 10.94 -23.87
N LEU A 326 10.52 10.94 -22.59
CA LEU A 326 11.42 9.95 -21.99
C LEU A 326 10.72 8.64 -21.62
N THR A 327 9.39 8.64 -21.57
CA THR A 327 8.58 7.42 -21.49
C THR A 327 7.45 7.45 -22.51
N ASP A 328 7.04 6.29 -23.04
CA ASP A 328 5.82 6.23 -23.86
C ASP A 328 4.56 6.34 -23.01
N TYR A 329 4.53 5.70 -21.84
CA TYR A 329 3.34 5.63 -20.98
C TYR A 329 3.66 5.83 -19.51
N ILE A 330 2.71 6.40 -18.78
CA ILE A 330 2.58 6.24 -17.33
C ILE A 330 1.42 5.28 -17.09
N LEU A 331 1.69 4.19 -16.35
CA LEU A 331 0.68 3.26 -15.84
C LEU A 331 0.46 3.58 -14.35
N ASP A 332 -0.48 4.47 -14.06
CA ASP A 332 -0.67 5.04 -12.73
C ASP A 332 -1.53 4.12 -11.86
N GLY A 333 -0.99 3.71 -10.72
CA GLY A 333 -1.67 2.92 -9.69
C GLY A 333 -2.21 3.77 -8.54
N GLN A 334 -1.73 5.01 -8.35
CA GLN A 334 -2.27 6.00 -7.42
C GLN A 334 -1.62 7.38 -7.65
N THR A 335 -2.38 8.40 -8.01
CA THR A 335 -1.81 9.74 -8.24
C THR A 335 -1.34 10.38 -6.91
N PHE A 336 -0.07 10.85 -6.84
CA PHE A 336 0.55 11.43 -5.63
C PHE A 336 0.55 12.96 -5.53
N ASP A 337 0.26 13.69 -6.61
CA ASP A 337 0.10 15.14 -6.59
C ASP A 337 -0.90 15.64 -7.65
N LEU A 338 -1.27 16.92 -7.57
CA LEU A 338 -2.24 17.53 -8.49
C LEU A 338 -1.75 17.63 -9.93
N GLU A 339 -0.42 17.56 -10.15
CA GLU A 339 0.16 17.57 -11.48
C GLU A 339 -0.07 16.23 -12.18
N GLY A 340 0.05 15.13 -11.45
CA GLY A 340 -0.39 13.81 -11.91
C GLY A 340 -1.88 13.78 -12.23
N VAL A 341 -2.73 14.43 -11.42
CA VAL A 341 -4.20 14.51 -11.67
C VAL A 341 -4.47 15.25 -12.98
N ARG A 342 -3.84 16.40 -13.17
CA ARG A 342 -3.90 17.19 -14.41
C ARG A 342 -3.49 16.35 -15.61
N SER A 343 -2.30 15.74 -15.53
CA SER A 343 -1.73 14.96 -16.62
C SER A 343 -2.62 13.78 -17.00
N MET A 344 -3.16 13.03 -16.05
CA MET A 344 -4.05 11.92 -16.37
C MET A 344 -5.36 12.36 -17.03
N ARG A 345 -5.82 13.59 -16.76
CA ARG A 345 -7.00 14.16 -17.44
C ARG A 345 -6.69 14.58 -18.88
N GLU A 346 -5.48 15.08 -19.11
CA GLU A 346 -5.11 15.78 -20.35
C GLU A 346 -4.26 14.92 -21.32
N ASN A 347 -3.54 13.91 -20.81
CA ASN A 347 -2.65 13.07 -21.59
C ASN A 347 -3.20 11.63 -21.73
N PRO A 348 -3.56 11.17 -22.94
CA PRO A 348 -4.07 9.81 -23.16
C PRO A 348 -3.03 8.71 -22.91
N ARG A 349 -1.75 9.08 -22.78
CA ARG A 349 -0.63 8.19 -22.45
C ARG A 349 -0.40 8.06 -20.93
N HIS A 350 -1.11 8.83 -20.12
CA HIS A 350 -1.14 8.69 -18.67
C HIS A 350 -2.39 7.91 -18.28
N VAL A 351 -2.24 6.61 -18.12
CA VAL A 351 -3.34 5.65 -18.02
C VAL A 351 -3.57 5.27 -16.56
N ASN A 352 -4.80 5.39 -16.09
CA ASN A 352 -5.20 4.85 -14.79
C ASN A 352 -5.25 3.31 -14.81
N THR A 353 -4.78 2.67 -13.75
CA THR A 353 -4.78 1.22 -13.59
C THR A 353 -5.47 0.81 -12.29
N SER A 354 -5.60 -0.49 -12.04
CA SER A 354 -6.13 -1.02 -10.78
C SER A 354 -5.28 -2.18 -10.29
N PRO A 355 -5.37 -2.58 -9.01
CA PRO A 355 -4.70 -3.78 -8.51
C PRO A 355 -4.99 -5.05 -9.33
N PHE A 356 -6.13 -5.12 -10.02
CA PHE A 356 -6.48 -6.23 -10.91
C PHE A 356 -5.42 -6.48 -11.99
N THR A 357 -5.09 -5.45 -12.78
CA THR A 357 -4.09 -5.56 -13.84
C THR A 357 -2.67 -5.46 -13.28
N SER A 358 -2.54 -4.70 -12.21
CA SER A 358 -1.27 -4.34 -11.61
C SER A 358 -0.61 -5.49 -10.86
N TYR A 359 -1.37 -6.20 -10.03
CA TYR A 359 -0.82 -6.99 -8.93
C TYR A 359 -1.60 -8.27 -8.60
N ASN A 360 -2.67 -8.59 -9.33
CA ASN A 360 -3.50 -9.75 -9.01
C ASN A 360 -2.72 -11.05 -9.24
N PHE A 361 -2.32 -11.69 -8.15
CA PHE A 361 -1.52 -12.92 -8.18
C PHE A 361 -2.36 -14.11 -8.64
N HIS A 362 -3.64 -14.16 -8.25
CA HIS A 362 -4.63 -15.13 -8.75
C HIS A 362 -5.34 -14.64 -10.02
N GLY A 363 -4.59 -13.96 -10.89
CA GLY A 363 -4.99 -13.51 -12.22
C GLY A 363 -4.33 -14.34 -13.33
N LYS A 364 -4.59 -13.95 -14.58
CA LYS A 364 -3.93 -14.56 -15.77
C LYS A 364 -2.57 -13.92 -16.10
N GLY A 365 -2.12 -12.98 -15.28
CA GLY A 365 -0.93 -12.17 -15.48
C GLY A 365 -1.10 -10.84 -14.74
N ASN A 366 0.03 -10.21 -14.41
CA ASN A 366 0.04 -8.89 -13.80
C ASN A 366 1.31 -8.12 -14.20
N PHE A 367 1.24 -6.79 -14.13
CA PHE A 367 2.32 -5.91 -14.57
C PHE A 367 3.61 -6.05 -13.75
N ALA A 368 3.52 -6.47 -12.48
CA ALA A 368 4.71 -6.52 -11.62
C ALA A 368 5.78 -7.45 -12.19
N SER A 369 5.38 -8.60 -12.74
CA SER A 369 6.29 -9.58 -13.34
C SER A 369 7.01 -9.12 -14.62
N ILE A 370 6.51 -8.07 -15.28
CA ILE A 370 7.08 -7.57 -16.54
C ILE A 370 7.83 -6.25 -16.39
N VAL A 371 7.83 -5.66 -15.18
CA VAL A 371 8.62 -4.47 -14.86
C VAL A 371 10.11 -4.86 -14.80
N ASP A 372 10.97 -4.13 -15.52
CA ASP A 372 12.40 -4.43 -15.56
C ASP A 372 13.12 -4.07 -14.26
N VAL A 373 12.73 -2.95 -13.63
CA VAL A 373 13.28 -2.56 -12.32
C VAL A 373 12.24 -1.92 -11.39
N ALA A 374 12.19 -2.39 -10.15
CA ALA A 374 11.45 -1.75 -9.06
C ALA A 374 12.42 -1.18 -8.02
N VAL A 375 12.26 0.09 -7.68
CA VAL A 375 13.03 0.77 -6.63
C VAL A 375 12.11 1.11 -5.46
N LEU A 376 12.37 0.47 -4.33
CA LEU A 376 11.53 0.50 -3.13
C LEU A 376 12.36 0.93 -1.91
N GLY A 377 11.68 1.23 -0.79
CA GLY A 377 12.34 1.39 0.51
C GLY A 377 12.00 0.23 1.45
N ALA A 378 12.64 0.15 2.61
CA ALA A 378 12.33 -0.81 3.67
C ALA A 378 12.52 -0.19 5.06
N THR A 379 11.77 -0.65 6.07
CA THR A 379 12.02 -0.28 7.47
C THR A 379 13.22 -1.01 8.02
N GLU A 380 13.37 -2.30 7.68
CA GLU A 380 14.51 -3.15 8.01
C GLU A 380 14.81 -4.09 6.84
N VAL A 381 16.07 -4.50 6.71
CA VAL A 381 16.50 -5.59 5.82
C VAL A 381 17.47 -6.47 6.59
N ASP A 382 17.35 -7.79 6.48
CA ASP A 382 18.30 -8.69 7.13
C ASP A 382 19.41 -9.20 6.21
N VAL A 383 20.43 -9.82 6.79
CA VAL A 383 21.58 -10.39 6.05
C VAL A 383 21.20 -11.47 5.03
N ASN A 384 19.98 -12.00 5.09
CA ASN A 384 19.42 -12.92 4.10
C ASN A 384 18.54 -12.22 3.06
N PHE A 385 18.64 -10.88 2.98
CA PHE A 385 17.87 -10.00 2.11
C PHE A 385 16.36 -9.97 2.42
N ASN A 386 15.87 -10.61 3.48
CA ASN A 386 14.46 -10.46 3.83
C ASN A 386 14.22 -9.02 4.28
N ALA A 387 13.04 -8.48 3.98
CA ALA A 387 12.74 -7.10 4.30
C ALA A 387 11.39 -6.91 4.99
N ASN A 388 11.37 -5.84 5.79
CA ASN A 388 10.24 -5.34 6.54
C ASN A 388 9.84 -3.97 6.00
N VAL A 389 8.55 -3.68 5.99
CA VAL A 389 8.02 -2.33 5.68
C VAL A 389 6.90 -1.91 6.62
N VAL A 390 6.41 -2.77 7.51
CA VAL A 390 5.18 -2.51 8.29
C VAL A 390 5.45 -2.11 9.73
N THR A 391 6.49 -2.68 10.33
CA THR A 391 6.88 -2.40 11.71
C THR A 391 8.18 -1.62 11.77
N HIS A 392 8.32 -0.82 12.82
CA HIS A 392 9.60 -0.27 13.26
C HIS A 392 10.36 -1.31 14.09
N SER A 393 11.64 -1.06 14.38
CA SER A 393 12.46 -1.96 15.21
C SER A 393 12.00 -2.05 16.67
N ASP A 394 11.13 -1.14 17.12
CA ASP A 394 10.44 -1.22 18.41
C ASP A 394 9.16 -2.07 18.37
N GLY A 395 8.83 -2.66 17.21
CA GLY A 395 7.72 -3.58 17.00
C GLY A 395 6.39 -2.92 16.67
N TYR A 396 6.30 -1.59 16.68
CA TYR A 396 5.04 -0.91 16.36
C TYR A 396 4.75 -0.93 14.87
N LEU A 397 3.52 -1.32 14.54
CA LEU A 397 2.96 -1.32 13.20
C LEU A 397 2.58 0.11 12.83
N LEU A 398 3.42 0.81 12.07
CA LEU A 398 3.26 2.24 11.78
C LEU A 398 3.14 2.56 10.29
N HIS A 399 3.33 1.55 9.44
CA HIS A 399 3.36 1.68 7.99
C HIS A 399 2.53 0.60 7.29
N GLY A 400 1.95 0.99 6.17
CA GLY A 400 1.21 0.10 5.28
C GLY A 400 2.11 -0.71 4.35
N ILE A 401 1.60 -1.85 3.88
CA ILE A 401 2.30 -2.70 2.90
C ILE A 401 2.25 -2.06 1.51
N GLY A 402 1.09 -1.50 1.14
CA GLY A 402 0.86 -0.97 -0.20
C GLY A 402 1.06 -2.01 -1.31
N GLY A 403 1.61 -1.59 -2.44
CA GLY A 403 2.01 -2.48 -3.54
C GLY A 403 3.39 -3.13 -3.34
N TRP A 404 4.06 -2.88 -2.21
CA TRP A 404 5.48 -3.20 -2.02
C TRP A 404 5.79 -4.68 -2.24
N GLN A 405 5.03 -5.59 -1.62
CA GLN A 405 5.22 -7.05 -1.80
C GLN A 405 5.02 -7.47 -3.26
N ASN A 406 4.07 -6.84 -3.95
CA ASN A 406 3.77 -7.19 -5.33
C ASN A 406 4.93 -6.79 -6.26
N CYS A 407 5.60 -5.66 -5.98
CA CYS A 407 6.72 -5.16 -6.76
C CYS A 407 7.94 -6.07 -6.72
N LEU A 408 8.06 -6.94 -5.71
CA LEU A 408 9.18 -7.88 -5.59
C LEU A 408 9.26 -8.90 -6.74
N TYR A 409 8.20 -9.05 -7.53
CA TYR A 409 8.19 -9.90 -8.73
C TYR A 409 8.79 -9.22 -9.97
N SER A 410 9.29 -7.99 -9.86
CA SER A 410 9.99 -7.31 -10.96
C SER A 410 11.28 -8.07 -11.31
N LYS A 411 11.80 -7.87 -12.53
CA LYS A 411 13.02 -8.56 -12.98
C LYS A 411 14.27 -8.16 -12.18
N CYS A 412 14.27 -6.95 -11.62
CA CYS A 412 15.27 -6.48 -10.67
C CYS A 412 14.59 -5.63 -9.58
N THR A 413 14.69 -6.07 -8.33
CA THR A 413 14.16 -5.38 -7.16
C THR A 413 15.29 -4.76 -6.34
N ILE A 414 15.26 -3.44 -6.22
CA ILE A 414 16.26 -2.64 -5.50
C ILE A 414 15.61 -2.03 -4.25
N LEU A 415 16.21 -2.23 -3.08
CA LEU A 415 15.86 -1.54 -1.85
C LEU A 415 16.83 -0.38 -1.61
N ALA A 416 16.36 0.84 -1.81
CA ALA A 416 17.06 2.07 -1.49
C ALA A 416 16.77 2.46 -0.04
N ILE A 417 17.74 2.25 0.85
CA ILE A 417 17.58 2.45 2.29
C ILE A 417 18.76 3.21 2.89
N PRO A 418 18.53 4.15 3.83
CA PRO A 418 19.64 4.67 4.62
C PRO A 418 20.23 3.55 5.48
N SER A 419 21.54 3.59 5.75
CA SER A 419 22.17 2.58 6.59
C SER A 419 21.58 2.51 8.01
N PHE A 420 21.17 3.67 8.55
CA PHE A 420 20.53 3.81 9.85
C PHE A 420 19.53 4.96 9.85
N ARG A 421 18.60 4.94 10.80
CA ARG A 421 17.71 6.06 11.13
C ARG A 421 17.96 6.46 12.57
N ASP A 422 18.38 7.70 12.78
CA ASP A 422 18.93 8.17 14.05
C ASP A 422 20.12 7.31 14.52
N ARG A 423 19.90 6.39 15.46
CA ARG A 423 20.91 5.42 15.93
C ARG A 423 20.48 3.96 15.72
N ILE A 424 19.44 3.74 14.94
CA ILE A 424 18.86 2.42 14.71
C ILE A 424 19.31 1.93 13.33
N PRO A 425 20.11 0.86 13.24
CA PRO A 425 20.55 0.31 11.97
C PRO A 425 19.37 -0.27 11.20
N VAL A 426 19.36 -0.08 9.88
CA VAL A 426 18.32 -0.64 8.99
C VAL A 426 18.70 -2.05 8.53
N ILE A 427 20.00 -2.33 8.41
CA ILE A 427 20.50 -3.68 8.12
C ILE A 427 20.67 -4.43 9.45
N VAL A 428 19.89 -5.50 9.65
CA VAL A 428 19.80 -6.26 10.90
C VAL A 428 20.14 -7.75 10.68
N ASP A 429 20.23 -8.53 11.76
CA ASP A 429 20.48 -9.98 11.63
C ASP A 429 19.23 -10.75 11.18
N GLU A 430 18.06 -10.31 11.64
CA GLU A 430 16.76 -10.89 11.32
C GLU A 430 15.70 -9.79 11.43
N VAL A 431 14.88 -9.63 10.39
CA VAL A 431 13.82 -8.60 10.43
C VAL A 431 12.78 -8.88 11.51
N THR A 432 12.28 -7.79 12.12
CA THR A 432 11.25 -7.80 13.16
C THR A 432 9.94 -8.38 12.64
N THR A 433 9.58 -8.07 11.40
CA THR A 433 8.42 -8.62 10.70
C THR A 433 8.80 -8.94 9.26
N LEU A 434 8.62 -10.19 8.86
CA LEU A 434 8.88 -10.62 7.49
C LEU A 434 7.74 -10.19 6.57
N VAL A 435 8.04 -9.26 5.66
CA VAL A 435 7.08 -8.80 4.65
C VAL A 435 7.47 -9.24 3.25
N GLY A 436 8.77 -9.26 2.94
CA GLY A 436 9.32 -9.72 1.66
C GLY A 436 10.39 -10.79 1.85
N PRO A 437 10.21 -12.01 1.31
CA PRO A 437 11.26 -13.02 1.27
C PRO A 437 12.47 -12.53 0.47
N GLY A 438 13.67 -12.71 1.03
CA GLY A 438 14.91 -12.19 0.44
C GLY A 438 15.32 -12.81 -0.89
N GLU A 439 14.71 -13.94 -1.29
CA GLU A 439 14.95 -14.53 -2.61
C GLU A 439 14.38 -13.72 -3.78
N LEU A 440 13.52 -12.73 -3.50
CA LEU A 440 12.92 -11.80 -4.48
C LEU A 440 13.50 -10.38 -4.38
N ILE A 441 14.53 -10.18 -3.56
CA ILE A 441 15.20 -8.89 -3.38
C ILE A 441 16.60 -9.01 -3.92
N ASP A 442 16.90 -8.25 -4.98
CA ASP A 442 18.10 -8.44 -5.78
C ASP A 442 19.25 -7.55 -5.32
N VAL A 443 18.95 -6.33 -4.88
CA VAL A 443 19.95 -5.33 -4.55
C VAL A 443 19.49 -4.47 -3.37
N ILE A 444 20.42 -4.15 -2.48
CA ILE A 444 20.24 -3.18 -1.40
C ILE A 444 21.25 -2.06 -1.63
N VAL A 445 20.79 -0.82 -1.65
CA VAL A 445 21.62 0.37 -1.84
C VAL A 445 21.52 1.26 -0.60
N THR A 446 22.67 1.54 0.01
CA THR A 446 22.82 2.53 1.07
C THR A 446 23.83 3.60 0.66
N GLU A 447 23.94 4.67 1.44
CA GLU A 447 24.96 5.70 1.24
C GLU A 447 26.39 5.16 1.46
N ARG A 448 26.53 3.95 2.01
CA ARG A 448 27.81 3.28 2.33
C ARG A 448 28.19 2.20 1.33
N GLY A 449 27.30 1.84 0.42
CA GLY A 449 27.59 0.86 -0.62
C GLY A 449 26.37 0.14 -1.17
N ILE A 450 26.64 -0.76 -2.11
CA ILE A 450 25.64 -1.55 -2.82
C ILE A 450 25.88 -3.02 -2.51
N ALA A 451 24.91 -3.69 -1.90
CA ALA A 451 24.92 -5.13 -1.71
C ALA A 451 24.02 -5.80 -2.74
N ILE A 452 24.62 -6.62 -3.61
CA ILE A 452 23.90 -7.43 -4.59
C ILE A 452 23.67 -8.81 -4.00
N ASN A 453 22.44 -9.30 -4.10
CA ASN A 453 22.08 -10.63 -3.63
C ASN A 453 22.96 -11.67 -4.33
N PRO A 454 23.68 -12.54 -3.59
CA PRO A 454 24.57 -13.54 -4.19
C PRO A 454 23.88 -14.49 -5.18
N ARG A 455 22.54 -14.58 -5.17
CA ARG A 455 21.74 -15.33 -6.15
C ARG A 455 21.76 -14.69 -7.55
N ARG A 456 21.97 -13.38 -7.65
CA ARG A 456 21.98 -12.60 -8.91
C ARG A 456 23.37 -12.54 -9.53
N LYS A 457 23.84 -13.70 -10.00
CA LYS A 457 25.13 -13.84 -10.68
C LYS A 457 25.23 -12.97 -11.93
N ASP A 458 24.12 -12.80 -12.63
CA ASP A 458 23.99 -11.92 -13.79
C ASP A 458 24.31 -10.46 -13.44
N LEU A 459 23.75 -9.92 -12.36
CA LEU A 459 23.99 -8.54 -11.92
C LEU A 459 25.44 -8.35 -11.43
N LEU A 460 25.96 -9.31 -10.65
CA LEU A 460 27.35 -9.30 -10.19
C LEU A 460 28.35 -9.26 -11.36
N VAL A 461 28.08 -10.02 -12.42
CA VAL A 461 28.89 -10.00 -13.65
C VAL A 461 28.75 -8.67 -14.37
N ALA A 462 27.53 -8.15 -14.51
CA ALA A 462 27.27 -6.91 -15.23
C ALA A 462 28.02 -5.71 -14.64
N VAL A 463 28.11 -5.61 -13.30
CA VAL A 463 28.75 -4.48 -12.63
C VAL A 463 30.21 -4.70 -12.24
N LYS A 464 30.82 -5.85 -12.61
CA LYS A 464 32.17 -6.25 -12.14
C LYS A 464 33.26 -5.21 -12.42
N ASN A 465 33.17 -4.51 -13.56
CA ASN A 465 34.14 -3.52 -13.98
C ASN A 465 33.66 -2.07 -13.72
N SER A 466 32.58 -1.90 -12.96
CA SER A 466 32.10 -0.58 -12.56
C SER A 466 32.95 -0.02 -11.42
N THR A 467 32.88 1.30 -11.22
CA THR A 467 33.47 1.99 -10.07
C THR A 467 32.54 2.03 -8.87
N LEU A 468 31.41 1.29 -8.90
CA LEU A 468 30.41 1.32 -7.85
C LEU A 468 30.94 0.67 -6.57
N PRO A 469 30.55 1.17 -5.39
CA PRO A 469 30.98 0.63 -4.09
C PRO A 469 30.25 -0.67 -3.74
N ILE A 470 30.52 -1.74 -4.50
CA ILE A 470 29.92 -3.05 -4.27
C ILE A 470 30.53 -3.69 -3.01
N LYS A 471 29.68 -4.08 -2.06
CA LYS A 471 30.07 -4.73 -0.79
C LYS A 471 29.19 -5.95 -0.54
N SER A 472 29.63 -6.88 0.31
CA SER A 472 28.70 -7.87 0.84
C SER A 472 27.74 -7.22 1.85
N ILE A 473 26.54 -7.78 2.00
CA ILE A 473 25.59 -7.30 3.01
C ILE A 473 26.14 -7.44 4.44
N HIS A 474 27.01 -8.43 4.67
CA HIS A 474 27.67 -8.63 5.96
C HIS A 474 28.71 -7.55 6.25
N ASP A 475 29.48 -7.12 5.25
CA ASP A 475 30.44 -6.02 5.42
C ASP A 475 29.73 -4.71 5.70
N LEU A 476 28.65 -4.41 4.96
CA LEU A 476 27.79 -3.26 5.23
C LEU A 476 27.23 -3.33 6.66
N LYS A 477 26.68 -4.48 7.07
CA LYS A 477 26.15 -4.64 8.43
C LYS A 477 27.21 -4.37 9.49
N LYS A 478 28.40 -4.95 9.34
CA LYS A 478 29.50 -4.79 10.29
C LYS A 478 29.88 -3.31 10.45
N GLU A 479 30.07 -2.60 9.34
CA GLU A 479 30.37 -1.16 9.35
C GLU A 479 29.26 -0.34 10.04
N ILE A 480 28.00 -0.70 9.79
CA ILE A 480 26.84 0.00 10.36
C ILE A 480 26.70 -0.27 11.86
N ASP A 481 26.92 -1.51 12.30
CA ASP A 481 26.87 -1.88 13.72
C ASP A 481 27.98 -1.17 14.50
N GLU A 482 29.19 -1.06 13.95
CA GLU A 482 30.29 -0.31 14.57
C GLU A 482 29.93 1.16 14.81
N ILE A 483 29.15 1.77 13.91
CA ILE A 483 28.67 3.15 14.03
C ILE A 483 27.52 3.28 15.04
N CYS A 484 26.56 2.34 15.02
CA CYS A 484 25.37 2.40 15.86
C CYS A 484 25.60 1.90 17.29
N GLY A 485 26.74 1.25 17.56
CA GLY A 485 27.03 0.60 18.85
C GLY A 485 26.45 -0.83 18.94
N GLY A 486 26.22 -1.48 17.80
CA GLY A 486 25.72 -2.85 17.67
C GLY A 486 24.31 -2.95 17.09
N ALA A 487 23.81 -4.18 17.04
CA ALA A 487 22.47 -4.49 16.59
C ALA A 487 21.39 -3.86 17.51
N PRO A 488 20.23 -3.47 16.97
CA PRO A 488 19.18 -2.88 17.78
C PRO A 488 18.57 -3.94 18.70
N ALA A 489 18.20 -3.54 19.91
CA ALA A 489 17.51 -4.44 20.84
C ALA A 489 16.19 -4.92 20.21
N LYS A 490 15.95 -6.25 20.23
CA LYS A 490 14.68 -6.82 19.78
C LYS A 490 13.50 -6.25 20.60
N PRO A 491 12.34 -5.99 19.98
CA PRO A 491 11.21 -5.42 20.69
C PRO A 491 10.65 -6.39 21.73
N SER A 492 10.24 -5.83 22.87
CA SER A 492 9.58 -6.60 23.94
C SER A 492 8.11 -6.83 23.57
N VAL A 493 7.77 -8.08 23.25
CA VAL A 493 6.44 -8.46 22.76
C VAL A 493 5.84 -9.64 23.52
N ASN A 494 4.52 -9.64 23.64
CA ASN A 494 3.76 -10.77 24.17
C ASN A 494 3.55 -11.83 23.08
N ARG A 495 4.42 -12.85 23.05
CA ARG A 495 4.36 -13.96 22.07
C ARG A 495 3.09 -14.82 22.14
N LYS A 496 2.24 -14.64 23.17
CA LYS A 496 0.94 -15.33 23.28
C LYS A 496 -0.21 -14.55 22.63
N LYS A 497 -0.01 -13.27 22.29
CA LYS A 497 -1.05 -12.40 21.73
C LYS A 497 -0.64 -11.87 20.35
N VAL A 498 -1.15 -12.53 19.31
CA VAL A 498 -1.09 -12.03 17.94
C VAL A 498 -2.11 -10.89 17.80
N VAL A 499 -1.65 -9.73 17.33
CA VAL A 499 -2.48 -8.52 17.13
C VAL A 499 -2.75 -8.25 15.65
N ALA A 500 -1.86 -8.70 14.78
CA ALA A 500 -2.07 -8.67 13.34
C ALA A 500 -1.27 -9.77 12.63
N VAL A 501 -1.58 -10.02 11.36
CA VAL A 501 -0.78 -10.88 10.49
C VAL A 501 -0.46 -10.21 9.16
N VAL A 502 0.63 -10.63 8.54
CA VAL A 502 1.01 -10.26 7.18
C VAL A 502 0.67 -11.41 6.24
N LYS A 503 -0.23 -11.16 5.28
CA LYS A 503 -0.47 -12.10 4.19
C LYS A 503 0.57 -11.92 3.09
N TRP A 504 0.99 -13.03 2.50
CA TRP A 504 1.76 -13.01 1.25
C TRP A 504 0.82 -12.77 0.06
N VAL A 505 1.39 -12.43 -1.10
CA VAL A 505 0.63 -12.08 -2.30
C VAL A 505 -0.26 -13.23 -2.80
N ASP A 506 0.05 -14.47 -2.44
CA ASP A 506 -0.72 -15.68 -2.78
C ASP A 506 -1.87 -15.98 -1.80
N GLY A 507 -2.08 -15.12 -0.79
CA GLY A 507 -3.14 -15.29 0.21
C GLY A 507 -2.79 -16.24 1.37
N SER A 508 -1.55 -16.72 1.48
CA SER A 508 -1.08 -17.43 2.67
C SER A 508 -0.54 -16.47 3.74
N ILE A 509 -0.35 -16.93 4.98
CA ILE A 509 0.19 -16.11 6.09
C ILE A 509 1.71 -16.22 6.16
N LEU A 510 2.38 -15.10 5.91
CA LEU A 510 3.83 -14.97 5.93
C LEU A 510 4.39 -14.77 7.34
N ASP A 511 3.77 -13.92 8.14
CA ASP A 511 4.25 -13.62 9.50
C ASP A 511 3.14 -13.12 10.43
N SER A 512 3.42 -13.16 11.73
CA SER A 512 2.57 -12.61 12.80
C SER A 512 3.21 -11.39 13.44
N VAL A 513 2.39 -10.37 13.71
CA VAL A 513 2.75 -9.25 14.58
C VAL A 513 2.18 -9.51 15.96
N PHE A 514 3.02 -9.40 16.98
CA PHE A 514 2.69 -9.66 18.37
C PHE A 514 2.48 -8.35 19.14
N GLN A 515 1.65 -8.40 20.19
CA GLN A 515 1.40 -7.24 21.03
C GLN A 515 2.71 -6.69 21.60
N VAL A 516 2.95 -5.39 21.42
CA VAL A 516 4.08 -4.66 22.02
C VAL A 516 3.75 -4.31 23.46
N TYR A 517 4.69 -4.49 24.39
CA TYR A 517 4.57 -3.93 25.72
C TYR A 517 4.90 -2.43 25.66
N PRO A 518 3.98 -1.52 26.03
CA PRO A 518 4.30 -0.09 26.07
C PRO A 518 5.54 0.11 26.95
N ARG A 519 6.53 0.87 26.47
CA ARG A 519 7.65 1.26 27.33
C ARG A 519 7.02 2.06 28.48
N LYS A 520 7.16 1.58 29.72
CA LYS A 520 6.85 2.42 30.89
C LYS A 520 7.67 3.69 30.72
N ASN A 521 7.02 4.85 30.66
CA ASN A 521 7.72 6.11 30.82
C ASN A 521 8.53 5.98 32.10
N VAL A 522 9.86 5.93 31.98
CA VAL A 522 10.73 6.13 33.12
C VAL A 522 10.47 7.58 33.52
N ILE A 523 9.53 7.76 34.44
CA ILE A 523 9.47 8.97 35.24
C ILE A 523 10.85 9.02 35.89
N LEU A 524 11.72 9.89 35.38
CA LEU A 524 12.91 10.31 36.09
C LEU A 524 12.37 10.80 37.43
N GLN A 525 12.50 9.96 38.46
CA GLN A 525 12.40 10.41 39.83
C GLN A 525 13.38 11.56 39.92
N LYS A 526 12.85 12.79 40.05
CA LYS A 526 13.62 13.91 40.56
C LYS A 526 14.19 13.42 41.89
N GLY A 527 15.48 13.12 41.89
CA GLY A 527 16.22 12.84 43.11
C GLY A 527 16.11 14.08 43.98
N GLY A 528 15.34 13.96 45.06
CA GLY A 528 15.56 14.75 46.26
C GLY A 528 16.78 14.17 46.97
N GLY A 529 17.59 15.06 47.54
CA GLY A 529 18.76 14.71 48.33
C GLY A 529 19.75 15.86 48.33
N GLU A 530 19.52 16.77 49.28
CA GLU A 530 20.40 17.75 49.94
C GLU A 530 21.72 18.19 49.28
#